data_AF-A0A059X1V7-F1
#
_entry.id   AF-A0A059X1V7-F1
#
_cell.length_a   1.000
_cell.length_b   1.000
_cell.length_c   1.000
_cell.angle_alpha   90.00
_cell.angle_beta   90.00
_cell.angle_gamma   90.00
#
_symmetry.space_group_name_H-M   'P 1'
#
loop_
_entity.id
_entity.type
_entity.pdbx_description
1 polymer ?
#
loop_
_entity_poly.entity_id
_entity_poly.type
_entity_poly.pdbx_seq_one_letter_code
_entity_poly.pdbx_strand_id
1 'polypeptide(L)'
;NTGIYRFEPERVPREPVIYVHLSNTQWGTNFPQWLEGDFRFRIRLLPHVGDWRHGKVWVYEYGTIANLFPLPDKTLNTTQLPIVSYSNMKLIAVRPRHDGPGIIVRLWDMLGIQRLIKMAIGGPIAAVWRCDLMERPVERLEIYGEEDAAGEGIEVGFEVRPHAIETLLIEFAQDGGGLG
;
A
#
# COMPACT_ATOMS: atom_id res chain seq x y z
N ASN A 1 -41.48 -4.23 -12.69
CA ASN A 1 -40.39 -3.74 -13.57
C ASN A 1 -39.09 -3.91 -12.80
N THR A 2 -38.22 -4.75 -13.34
CA THR A 2 -37.02 -5.31 -12.73
C THR A 2 -35.92 -4.25 -12.64
N GLY A 3 -35.13 -4.23 -11.56
CA GLY A 3 -33.89 -3.46 -11.52
C GLY A 3 -32.91 -3.89 -12.63
N ILE A 4 -31.86 -3.10 -12.84
CA ILE A 4 -30.85 -3.24 -13.92
C ILE A 4 -30.20 -4.64 -13.94
N TYR A 5 -30.12 -5.29 -12.77
CA TYR A 5 -29.60 -6.64 -12.64
C TYR A 5 -30.62 -7.54 -11.96
N ARG A 6 -30.73 -8.76 -12.49
CA ARG A 6 -31.46 -9.85 -11.86
C ARG A 6 -30.46 -10.70 -11.08
N PHE A 7 -30.67 -10.85 -9.77
CA PHE A 7 -29.93 -11.83 -8.99
C PHE A 7 -30.35 -13.24 -9.43
N GLU A 8 -29.38 -14.06 -9.81
CA GLU A 8 -29.56 -15.45 -10.22
C GLU A 8 -28.68 -16.34 -9.31
N PRO A 9 -29.19 -16.80 -8.15
CA PRO A 9 -28.38 -17.55 -7.19
C PRO A 9 -27.87 -18.88 -7.74
N GLU A 10 -28.57 -19.46 -8.71
CA GLU A 10 -28.21 -20.73 -9.35
C GLU A 10 -27.30 -20.55 -10.59
N ARG A 11 -26.97 -19.31 -10.97
CA ARG A 11 -26.15 -19.06 -12.15
C ARG A 11 -24.72 -19.53 -11.91
N VAL A 12 -24.33 -20.60 -12.61
CA VAL A 12 -22.94 -21.03 -12.75
C VAL A 12 -22.39 -20.45 -14.07
N PRO A 13 -21.42 -19.51 -14.05
CA PRO A 13 -20.82 -18.99 -15.27
C PRO A 13 -20.19 -20.12 -16.10
N ARG A 14 -20.58 -20.24 -17.37
CA ARG A 14 -20.04 -21.26 -18.30
C ARG A 14 -18.87 -20.76 -19.14
N GLU A 15 -18.70 -19.45 -19.20
CA GLU A 15 -17.66 -18.75 -19.94
C GLU A 15 -17.20 -17.52 -19.15
N PRO A 16 -15.93 -17.10 -19.29
CA PRO A 16 -15.43 -15.89 -18.64
C PRO A 16 -16.01 -14.66 -19.34
N VAL A 17 -17.10 -14.10 -18.79
CA VAL A 17 -17.71 -12.86 -19.29
C VAL A 17 -17.34 -11.69 -18.40
N ILE A 18 -16.87 -10.60 -19.02
CA ILE A 18 -16.61 -9.33 -18.34
C ILE A 18 -17.72 -8.36 -18.73
N TYR A 19 -18.50 -7.91 -17.75
CA TYR A 19 -19.48 -6.84 -17.92
C TYR A 19 -18.89 -5.52 -17.40
N VAL A 20 -18.92 -4.48 -18.22
CA VAL A 20 -18.48 -3.14 -17.82
C VAL A 20 -19.62 -2.15 -18.03
N HIS A 21 -20.14 -1.61 -16.93
CA HIS A 21 -21.20 -0.61 -16.94
C HIS A 21 -20.58 0.78 -16.75
N LEU A 22 -20.45 1.55 -17.83
CA LEU A 22 -19.65 2.79 -17.85
C LEU A 22 -20.39 4.01 -17.31
N SER A 23 -21.71 4.08 -17.46
CA SER A 23 -22.53 5.13 -16.87
C SER A 23 -23.87 4.55 -16.44
N ASN A 24 -24.40 5.04 -15.32
CA ASN A 24 -25.72 4.65 -14.82
C ASN A 24 -26.49 5.91 -14.40
N THR A 25 -27.66 6.16 -14.99
CA THR A 25 -28.56 7.25 -14.61
C THR A 25 -29.84 6.75 -13.95
N GLN A 26 -29.95 5.45 -13.66
CA GLN A 26 -31.20 4.82 -13.25
C GLN A 26 -31.43 4.82 -11.74
N TRP A 27 -31.32 5.98 -11.10
CA TRP A 27 -31.82 6.23 -9.76
C TRP A 27 -32.54 7.58 -9.77
N GLY A 28 -33.86 7.57 -9.97
CA GLY A 28 -34.68 8.75 -9.75
C GLY A 28 -34.80 9.02 -8.26
N THR A 29 -33.86 9.79 -7.69
CA THR A 29 -34.18 10.53 -6.46
C THR A 29 -35.03 11.75 -6.84
N ASN A 30 -35.65 12.43 -5.88
CA ASN A 30 -36.48 13.63 -6.12
C ASN A 30 -35.66 14.84 -6.66
N PHE A 31 -34.40 14.63 -7.07
CA PHE A 31 -33.48 15.60 -7.63
C PHE A 31 -33.10 15.18 -9.05
N PRO A 32 -32.95 16.11 -10.01
CA PRO A 32 -32.42 15.81 -11.33
C PRO A 32 -30.99 15.27 -11.21
N GLN A 33 -30.80 13.98 -11.49
CA GLN A 33 -29.47 13.36 -11.59
C GLN A 33 -29.08 13.28 -13.07
N TRP A 34 -28.66 14.41 -13.63
CA TRP A 34 -28.06 14.43 -14.96
C TRP A 34 -26.53 14.39 -14.78
N LEU A 35 -25.94 13.26 -15.17
CA LEU A 35 -24.52 13.18 -15.44
C LEU A 35 -24.30 13.88 -16.80
N GLU A 36 -23.96 15.17 -16.78
CA GLU A 36 -23.71 15.99 -17.96
C GLU A 36 -22.21 16.16 -18.23
N GLY A 37 -21.86 16.49 -19.47
CA GLY A 37 -20.47 16.72 -19.90
C GLY A 37 -19.76 15.47 -20.42
N ASP A 38 -18.46 15.61 -20.69
CA ASP A 38 -17.65 14.59 -21.32
C ASP A 38 -17.08 13.59 -20.31
N PHE A 39 -17.36 12.30 -20.53
CA PHE A 39 -16.77 11.21 -19.78
C PHE A 39 -15.61 10.57 -20.55
N ARG A 40 -14.53 10.25 -19.84
CA ARG A 40 -13.42 9.45 -20.39
C ARG A 40 -13.19 8.23 -19.52
N PHE A 41 -13.48 7.06 -20.08
CA PHE A 41 -13.23 5.78 -19.44
C PHE A 41 -11.97 5.14 -19.98
N ARG A 42 -11.22 4.45 -19.11
CA ARG A 42 -10.05 3.68 -19.51
C ARG A 42 -10.09 2.32 -18.84
N ILE A 43 -10.29 1.29 -19.65
CA ILE A 43 -10.36 -0.11 -19.21
C ILE A 43 -9.08 -0.80 -19.67
N ARG A 44 -8.51 -1.65 -18.81
CA ARG A 44 -7.36 -2.49 -19.16
C ARG A 44 -7.64 -3.91 -18.72
N LEU A 45 -7.45 -4.85 -19.63
CA LEU A 45 -7.47 -6.27 -19.35
C LEU A 45 -6.01 -6.74 -19.27
N LEU A 46 -5.61 -7.33 -18.16
CA LEU A 46 -4.29 -7.91 -17.98
C LEU A 46 -4.42 -9.44 -18.00
N PRO A 47 -4.31 -10.09 -19.17
CA PRO A 47 -4.32 -11.53 -19.23
C PRO A 47 -3.05 -12.08 -18.57
N HIS A 48 -3.18 -13.23 -17.91
CA HIS A 48 -2.06 -13.95 -17.31
C HIS A 48 -2.25 -15.45 -17.47
N VAL A 49 -1.15 -16.20 -17.41
CA VAL A 49 -1.16 -17.66 -17.40
C VAL A 49 -1.29 -18.14 -15.95
N GLY A 50 -2.07 -19.20 -15.73
CA GLY A 50 -2.33 -19.74 -14.39
C GLY A 50 -3.24 -18.83 -13.57
N ASP A 51 -3.16 -18.97 -12.24
CA ASP A 51 -3.89 -18.07 -11.34
C ASP A 51 -3.23 -16.68 -11.25
N TRP A 52 -3.91 -15.75 -10.58
CA TRP A 52 -3.44 -14.38 -10.41
C TRP A 52 -2.12 -14.29 -9.60
N ARG A 53 -1.80 -15.31 -8.78
CA ARG A 53 -0.56 -15.42 -7.99
C ARG A 53 0.63 -15.82 -8.87
N HIS A 54 0.46 -16.78 -9.76
CA HIS A 54 1.51 -17.15 -10.71
C HIS A 54 1.74 -16.04 -11.74
N GLY A 55 0.64 -15.40 -12.18
CA GLY A 55 0.65 -14.29 -13.12
C GLY A 55 1.24 -12.97 -12.60
N LYS A 56 1.58 -12.87 -11.31
CA LYS A 56 2.09 -11.63 -10.69
C LYS A 56 1.20 -10.41 -10.91
N VAL A 57 -0.12 -10.62 -11.02
CA VAL A 57 -1.09 -9.57 -11.39
C VAL A 57 -1.06 -8.40 -10.40
N TRP A 58 -0.76 -8.65 -9.12
CA TRP A 58 -0.69 -7.61 -8.09
C TRP A 58 0.48 -6.62 -8.27
N VAL A 59 1.52 -7.00 -9.02
CA VAL A 59 2.65 -6.12 -9.35
C VAL A 59 2.28 -5.11 -10.43
N TYR A 60 1.19 -5.36 -11.16
CA TYR A 60 0.72 -4.44 -12.17
C TYR A 60 0.18 -3.15 -11.53
N GLU A 61 1.06 -2.16 -11.40
CA GLU A 61 0.69 -0.83 -10.95
C GLU A 61 0.19 -0.01 -12.14
N TYR A 62 -1.13 0.08 -12.26
CA TYR A 62 -1.73 1.01 -13.20
C TYR A 62 -1.89 2.38 -12.58
N GLY A 63 -1.12 3.35 -13.05
CA GLY A 63 -1.47 4.75 -12.87
C GLY A 63 -1.38 5.27 -11.43
N THR A 64 -0.42 4.79 -10.64
CA THR A 64 0.23 5.73 -9.72
C THR A 64 0.88 6.74 -10.65
N ILE A 65 0.17 7.83 -10.96
CA ILE A 65 0.84 9.10 -11.10
C ILE A 65 1.41 9.35 -9.70
N ALA A 66 2.48 8.64 -9.34
CA ALA A 66 3.51 9.28 -8.58
C ALA A 66 3.85 10.44 -9.50
N ASN A 67 3.25 11.60 -9.23
CA ASN A 67 3.75 12.83 -9.78
C ASN A 67 5.23 12.73 -9.43
N LEU A 68 6.05 12.43 -10.43
CA LEU A 68 7.49 12.55 -10.30
C LEU A 68 7.66 14.03 -10.07
N PHE A 69 7.62 14.44 -8.81
CA PHE A 69 7.90 15.80 -8.44
C PHE A 69 9.36 15.99 -8.77
N PRO A 70 9.70 16.84 -9.76
CA PRO A 70 11.10 17.19 -9.96
C PRO A 70 11.56 17.80 -8.64
N LEU A 71 12.47 17.12 -7.96
CA LEU A 71 13.12 17.70 -6.79
C LEU A 71 13.92 18.91 -7.32
N PRO A 72 13.62 20.13 -6.84
CA PRO A 72 14.21 21.36 -7.40
C PRO A 72 15.72 21.44 -7.20
N ASP A 73 16.30 20.60 -6.33
CA ASP A 73 17.70 20.62 -5.98
C ASP A 73 18.30 19.20 -5.95
N LYS A 74 19.42 19.03 -6.66
CA LYS A 74 20.27 17.82 -6.60
C LYS A 74 21.02 17.68 -5.26
N THR A 75 20.73 18.53 -4.29
CA THR A 75 21.35 18.55 -2.95
C THR A 75 20.54 17.81 -1.90
N LEU A 76 19.32 17.35 -2.23
CA LEU A 76 18.60 16.41 -1.39
C LEU A 76 19.34 15.08 -1.42
N ASN A 77 20.05 14.79 -0.33
CA ASN A 77 20.62 13.48 -0.08
C ASN A 77 19.46 12.48 0.00
N THR A 78 19.25 11.71 -1.07
CA THR A 78 18.15 10.73 -1.20
C THR A 78 18.25 9.58 -0.18
N THR A 79 19.26 9.59 0.69
CA THR A 79 19.48 8.67 1.78
C THR A 79 18.63 8.93 3.03
N GLN A 80 17.84 9.99 3.10
CA GLN A 80 17.17 10.36 4.36
C GLN A 80 15.84 9.64 4.68
N LEU A 81 15.53 8.50 4.03
CA LEU A 81 14.69 7.39 4.55
C LEU A 81 14.29 6.44 3.41
N PRO A 82 15.19 5.61 2.87
CA PRO A 82 14.78 4.54 1.98
C PRO A 82 14.05 3.49 2.84
N ILE A 83 12.72 3.57 2.91
CA ILE A 83 11.91 2.45 3.35
C ILE A 83 11.85 1.47 2.17
N VAL A 84 12.70 0.44 2.20
CA VAL A 84 12.73 -0.61 1.19
C VAL A 84 12.07 -1.87 1.77
N SER A 85 10.78 -2.01 1.51
CA SER A 85 10.10 -3.28 1.77
C SER A 85 10.55 -4.31 0.73
N TYR A 86 11.45 -5.21 1.11
CA TYR A 86 11.84 -6.39 0.32
C TYR A 86 10.73 -7.44 0.32
N SER A 87 9.52 -7.11 -0.12
CA SER A 87 8.48 -8.14 -0.22
C SER A 87 7.26 -7.70 -1.03
N ASN A 88 6.46 -8.70 -1.42
CA ASN A 88 5.15 -8.62 -2.06
C ASN A 88 4.06 -7.94 -1.18
N MET A 89 4.43 -6.95 -0.36
CA MET A 89 3.52 -6.09 0.37
C MET A 89 3.41 -4.75 -0.35
N LYS A 90 2.19 -4.23 -0.45
CA LYS A 90 1.93 -2.92 -1.03
C LYS A 90 2.10 -1.84 0.03
N LEU A 91 2.92 -0.84 -0.24
CA LEU A 91 2.91 0.39 0.53
C LEU A 91 1.63 1.19 0.21
N ILE A 92 0.78 1.40 1.21
CA ILE A 92 -0.49 2.12 1.05
C ILE A 92 -0.47 3.51 1.68
N ALA A 93 0.37 3.74 2.70
CA ALA A 93 0.55 5.05 3.29
C ALA A 93 1.93 5.21 3.95
N VAL A 94 2.50 6.41 3.82
CA VAL A 94 3.62 6.91 4.63
C VAL A 94 3.21 8.29 5.11
N ARG A 95 3.23 8.52 6.42
CA ARG A 95 2.88 9.82 6.99
C ARG A 95 3.55 10.02 8.34
N PRO A 96 3.78 11.27 8.77
CA PRO A 96 4.16 11.55 10.14
C PRO A 96 3.15 10.94 11.12
N ARG A 97 3.65 10.49 12.27
CA ARG A 97 2.82 10.12 13.41
C ARG A 97 1.97 11.32 13.83
N HIS A 98 0.71 11.07 14.21
CA HIS A 98 -0.22 12.14 14.58
C HIS A 98 0.19 12.87 15.87
N ASP A 99 0.72 12.15 16.86
CA ASP A 99 0.87 12.58 18.24
C ASP A 99 2.33 12.47 18.76
N GLY A 100 3.33 12.59 17.90
CA GLY A 100 4.72 12.52 18.34
C GLY A 100 5.74 12.42 17.20
N PRO A 101 7.02 12.22 17.54
CA PRO A 101 8.04 11.96 16.54
C PRO A 101 7.86 10.57 15.91
N GLY A 102 8.36 10.42 14.69
CA GLY A 102 8.33 9.17 13.94
C GLY A 102 7.35 9.17 12.76
N ILE A 103 7.37 8.07 12.02
CA ILE A 103 6.61 7.90 10.79
C ILE A 103 5.75 6.65 10.89
N ILE A 104 4.50 6.77 10.46
CA ILE A 104 3.59 5.65 10.27
C ILE A 104 3.70 5.16 8.83
N VAL A 105 3.99 3.87 8.69
CA VAL A 105 4.06 3.14 7.44
C VAL A 105 2.95 2.10 7.43
N ARG A 106 2.09 2.12 6.43
CA ARG A 106 1.04 1.10 6.27
C ARG A 106 1.34 0.24 5.05
N LEU A 107 1.36 -1.06 5.27
CA LEU A 107 1.62 -2.09 4.28
C LEU A 107 0.39 -3.00 4.16
N TRP A 108 0.10 -3.48 2.95
CA TRP A 108 -0.97 -4.44 2.71
C TRP A 108 -0.45 -5.71 2.03
N ASP A 109 -0.81 -6.88 2.58
CA ASP A 109 -0.50 -8.17 1.97
C ASP A 109 -1.44 -8.44 0.78
N MET A 110 -0.90 -8.28 -0.42
CA MET A 110 -1.67 -8.55 -1.64
C MET A 110 -1.77 -10.05 -1.95
N LEU A 111 -0.87 -10.89 -1.40
CA LEU A 111 -0.81 -12.30 -1.74
C LEU A 111 -1.82 -13.16 -0.99
N GLY A 112 -2.24 -12.75 0.21
CA GLY A 112 -3.17 -13.54 1.01
C GLY A 112 -2.55 -14.85 1.50
N ILE A 113 -1.25 -14.85 1.83
CA ILE A 113 -0.54 -16.03 2.32
C ILE A 113 0.19 -15.68 3.62
N GLN A 114 0.08 -16.56 4.61
CA GLN A 114 0.81 -16.41 5.86
C GLN A 114 2.29 -16.68 5.62
N ARG A 115 3.16 -15.76 6.06
CA ARG A 115 4.62 -15.87 5.89
C ARG A 115 5.36 -14.92 6.79
N LEU A 116 6.60 -15.25 7.09
CA LEU A 116 7.58 -14.31 7.61
C LEU A 116 8.05 -13.39 6.47
N ILE A 117 8.07 -12.09 6.71
CA ILE A 117 8.66 -11.12 5.78
C ILE A 117 9.80 -10.37 6.44
N LYS A 118 10.71 -9.88 5.61
CA LYS A 118 11.77 -8.95 6.00
C LYS A 118 11.54 -7.61 5.33
N MET A 119 11.87 -6.54 6.04
CA MET A 119 11.78 -5.17 5.59
C MET A 119 13.06 -4.44 5.97
N ALA A 120 13.70 -3.78 5.01
CA ALA A 120 14.84 -2.92 5.30
C ALA A 120 14.39 -1.47 5.44
N ILE A 121 14.97 -0.80 6.43
CA ILE A 121 14.67 0.59 6.76
C ILE A 121 16.01 1.29 6.88
N GLY A 122 16.27 2.26 5.98
CA GLY A 122 17.45 3.10 6.08
C GLY A 122 17.26 4.26 7.05
N GLY A 123 18.36 4.69 7.67
CA GLY A 123 18.43 5.79 8.60
C GLY A 123 18.68 5.34 10.04
N PRO A 124 19.00 6.29 10.93
CA PRO A 124 19.20 5.99 12.34
C PRO A 124 17.85 5.61 12.99
N ILE A 125 17.58 4.31 13.13
CA ILE A 125 16.31 3.81 13.70
C ILE A 125 16.49 3.47 15.19
N ALA A 126 15.65 4.04 16.05
CA ALA A 126 15.61 3.74 17.48
C ALA A 126 14.69 2.54 17.79
N ALA A 127 13.53 2.48 17.13
CA ALA A 127 12.57 1.42 17.32
C ALA A 127 11.61 1.30 16.14
N VAL A 128 11.09 0.08 15.97
CA VAL A 128 9.99 -0.20 15.07
C VAL A 128 8.90 -0.90 15.86
N TRP A 129 7.69 -0.37 15.79
CA TRP A 129 6.53 -0.90 16.48
C TRP A 129 5.49 -1.33 15.47
N ARG A 130 4.92 -2.51 15.67
CA ARG A 130 3.63 -2.87 15.09
C ARG A 130 2.55 -2.16 15.89
N CYS A 131 1.65 -1.50 15.16
CA CYS A 131 0.53 -0.74 15.67
C CYS A 131 -0.80 -1.35 15.24
N ASP A 132 -1.86 -0.93 15.91
CA ASP A 132 -3.21 -1.09 15.37
C ASP A 132 -3.56 -0.02 14.31
N LEU A 133 -4.78 -0.07 13.77
CA LEU A 133 -5.23 0.88 12.74
C LEU A 133 -5.35 2.33 13.25
N MET A 134 -5.34 2.53 14.57
CA MET A 134 -5.37 3.82 15.25
C MET A 134 -3.97 4.30 15.63
N GLU A 135 -2.92 3.66 15.12
CA GLU A 135 -1.50 4.04 15.31
C GLU A 135 -0.99 3.85 16.74
N ARG A 136 -1.72 3.08 17.56
CA ARG A 136 -1.29 2.76 18.92
C ARG A 136 -0.29 1.61 18.88
N PRO A 137 0.93 1.73 19.45
CA PRO A 137 1.89 0.65 19.51
C PRO A 137 1.33 -0.57 20.27
N VAL A 138 1.48 -1.76 19.69
CA VAL A 138 1.02 -3.04 20.24
C VAL A 138 2.20 -3.96 20.55
N GLU A 139 3.15 -4.04 19.62
CA GLU A 139 4.28 -4.96 19.69
C GLU A 139 5.55 -4.26 19.18
N ARG A 140 6.64 -4.33 19.92
CA ARG A 140 7.95 -3.87 19.44
C ARG A 140 8.58 -4.96 18.59
N LEU A 141 8.92 -4.64 17.35
CA LEU A 141 9.56 -5.59 16.45
C LEU A 141 11.06 -5.67 16.71
N GLU A 142 11.61 -6.87 16.55
CA GLU A 142 13.06 -7.09 16.65
C GLU A 142 13.76 -6.50 15.43
N ILE A 143 14.86 -5.81 15.70
CA ILE A 143 15.68 -5.13 14.72
C ILE A 143 17.00 -5.90 14.59
N TYR A 144 17.34 -6.26 13.37
CA TYR A 144 18.59 -6.93 13.03
C TYR A 144 19.46 -5.96 12.23
N GLY A 145 20.72 -5.78 12.64
CA GLY A 145 21.65 -4.88 11.98
C GLY A 145 22.49 -5.62 10.95
N GLU A 146 22.48 -5.16 9.70
CA GLU A 146 23.63 -5.23 8.81
C GLU A 146 23.94 -3.79 8.39
N GLU A 147 25.20 -3.38 8.57
CA GLU A 147 25.73 -2.16 7.97
C GLU A 147 25.67 -2.31 6.45
N ASP A 148 24.57 -1.85 5.83
CA ASP A 148 24.47 -1.81 4.39
C ASP A 148 25.41 -0.73 3.83
N ALA A 149 25.89 -0.91 2.59
CA ALA A 149 26.96 -0.15 1.96
C ALA A 149 26.69 1.37 1.79
N ALA A 150 25.52 1.86 2.23
CA ALA A 150 25.08 3.25 2.19
C ALA A 150 25.02 3.95 3.57
N GLY A 151 25.38 3.26 4.66
CA GLY A 151 25.39 3.82 6.02
C GLY A 151 24.05 3.65 6.76
N GLU A 152 24.12 3.15 8.00
CA GLU A 152 23.06 3.04 9.01
C GLU A 152 21.68 2.61 8.49
N GLY A 153 21.54 1.34 8.14
CA GLY A 153 20.24 0.70 7.88
C GLY A 153 19.96 -0.44 8.86
N ILE A 154 18.70 -0.86 8.94
CA ILE A 154 18.28 -2.02 9.72
C ILE A 154 17.37 -2.96 8.92
N GLU A 155 17.34 -4.22 9.28
CA GLU A 155 16.30 -5.17 8.88
C GLU A 155 15.32 -5.43 10.03
N VAL A 156 14.04 -5.57 9.69
CA VAL A 156 12.97 -5.97 10.61
C VAL A 156 12.27 -7.20 10.05
N GLY A 157 12.17 -8.25 10.85
CA GLY A 157 11.46 -9.49 10.50
C GLY A 157 10.15 -9.61 11.25
N PHE A 158 9.04 -9.89 10.55
CA PHE A 158 7.75 -10.13 11.20
C PHE A 158 6.82 -11.03 10.39
N GLU A 159 5.98 -11.79 11.10
CA GLU A 159 4.97 -12.64 10.50
C GLU A 159 3.78 -11.81 10.03
N VAL A 160 3.29 -12.09 8.82
CA VAL A 160 2.15 -11.42 8.19
C VAL A 160 1.04 -12.43 8.00
N ARG A 161 -0.17 -12.06 8.44
CA ARG A 161 -1.38 -12.87 8.23
C ARG A 161 -1.92 -12.66 6.81
N PRO A 162 -2.67 -13.63 6.23
CA PRO A 162 -3.28 -13.48 4.91
C PRO A 162 -4.10 -12.18 4.80
N HIS A 163 -3.78 -11.35 3.81
CA HIS A 163 -4.45 -10.07 3.53
C HIS A 163 -4.38 -9.03 4.65
N ALA A 164 -3.44 -9.18 5.59
CA ALA A 164 -3.27 -8.25 6.67
C ALA A 164 -2.90 -6.85 6.17
N ILE A 165 -3.39 -5.84 6.90
CA ILE A 165 -2.89 -4.48 6.85
C ILE A 165 -1.98 -4.32 8.06
N GLU A 166 -0.68 -4.21 7.79
CA GLU A 166 0.35 -4.00 8.81
C GLU A 166 0.58 -2.51 8.94
N THR A 167 0.40 -1.98 10.16
CA THR A 167 0.67 -0.57 10.48
C THR A 167 1.92 -0.55 11.34
N LEU A 168 2.98 0.09 10.88
CA LEU A 168 4.25 0.19 11.57
C LEU A 168 4.51 1.64 11.96
N LEU A 169 4.94 1.86 13.19
CA LEU A 169 5.55 3.11 13.63
C LEU A 169 7.07 2.94 13.63
N ILE A 170 7.76 3.81 12.91
CA ILE A 170 9.22 3.90 12.87
C ILE A 170 9.64 5.12 13.68
N GLU A 171 10.42 4.91 14.72
CA GLU A 171 11.00 5.94 15.57
C GLU A 171 12.49 6.10 15.24
N PHE A 172 12.94 7.34 15.02
CA PHE A 172 14.34 7.64 14.70
C PHE A 172 15.17 7.83 15.97
N ALA A 173 16.44 7.45 15.92
CA ALA A 173 17.37 7.84 16.96
C ALA A 173 17.55 9.37 16.88
N GLN A 174 17.53 10.03 18.04
CA GLN A 174 17.86 11.43 18.10
C GLN A 174 19.36 11.58 17.85
N ASP A 175 19.75 12.50 16.97
CA ASP A 175 21.12 12.99 16.95
C ASP A 175 21.45 13.43 18.37
N GLY A 176 22.49 12.84 18.96
CA GLY A 176 22.95 13.20 20.29
C GLY A 176 23.10 14.71 20.34
N GLY A 177 22.21 15.37 21.09
CA GLY A 177 22.23 16.81 21.28
C GLY A 177 23.57 17.20 21.89
N GLY A 178 24.50 17.61 21.04
CA GLY A 178 25.67 18.35 21.46
C GLY A 178 25.16 19.63 22.11
N LEU A 179 25.32 19.72 23.42
CA LEU A 179 25.31 20.99 24.13
C LEU A 179 26.35 21.90 23.43
N GLY A 180 25.84 22.92 22.75
CA GLY A 180 26.59 24.05 22.21
C GLY A 180 25.89 25.33 22.59
#